data_AF-A0A432T9G2-F1
#
_entry.id   AF-A0A432T9G2-F1
#
_cell.length_a   1.000
_cell.length_b   1.000
_cell.length_c   1.000
_cell.angle_alpha   90.00
_cell.angle_beta   90.00
_cell.angle_gamma   90.00
#
_symmetry.space_group_name_H-M   'P 1'
#
loop_
_entity.id
_entity.type
_entity.pdbx_description
1 polymer ?
#
loop_
_entity_poly.entity_id
_entity_poly.type
_entity_poly.pdbx_seq_one_letter_code
_entity_poly.pdbx_strand_id
1 'polypeptide(L)'
;MKKKIILATIAALALAGCSNPMRVLMPRSGVAHKAKTSTTHYKAPSPEKEARFNEAMRKVALSTQNDPRYQKLVLDTPEKKKWFKNLMYRLWDRQITRAEFINEGLKKYPDHGYEFSYIANGFQNS
;
A
#
# COMPACT_ATOMS: atom_id res chain seq x y z
N MET A 1 -21.28 -79.67 -10.99
CA MET A 1 -20.33 -80.14 -9.95
C MET A 1 -19.99 -78.97 -9.02
N LYS A 2 -20.03 -79.20 -7.70
CA LYS A 2 -19.77 -78.23 -6.62
C LYS A 2 -18.27 -78.22 -6.26
N LYS A 3 -17.59 -77.06 -6.24
CA LYS A 3 -16.40 -76.75 -5.40
C LYS A 3 -16.33 -75.22 -5.21
N LYS A 4 -16.76 -74.70 -4.05
CA LYS A 4 -16.03 -74.45 -2.79
C LYS A 4 -15.13 -73.20 -2.85
N ILE A 5 -15.55 -72.25 -2.03
CA ILE A 5 -15.08 -70.88 -1.79
C ILE A 5 -13.76 -70.89 -1.02
N ILE A 6 -12.85 -69.96 -1.34
CA ILE A 6 -11.84 -69.49 -0.39
C ILE A 6 -11.89 -67.96 -0.37
N LEU A 7 -12.34 -67.43 0.77
CA LEU A 7 -12.23 -66.04 1.18
C LEU A 7 -10.76 -65.71 1.45
N ALA A 8 -10.29 -64.58 0.95
CA ALA A 8 -9.16 -63.86 1.53
C ALA A 8 -9.56 -62.38 1.65
N THR A 9 -9.81 -61.98 2.90
CA THR A 9 -10.10 -60.64 3.39
C THR A 9 -8.89 -59.73 3.17
N ILE A 10 -9.05 -58.68 2.36
CA ILE A 10 -8.10 -57.57 2.29
C ILE A 10 -8.77 -56.35 2.91
N ALA A 11 -8.10 -55.81 3.93
CA ALA A 11 -8.51 -54.65 4.71
C ALA A 11 -8.77 -53.42 3.82
N ALA A 12 -9.90 -52.77 4.06
CA ALA A 12 -10.27 -51.52 3.43
C ALA A 12 -9.42 -50.37 4.01
N LEU A 13 -8.50 -49.83 3.21
CA LEU A 13 -8.04 -48.44 3.39
C LEU A 13 -8.99 -47.55 2.60
N ALA A 14 -9.94 -46.93 3.31
CA ALA A 14 -10.74 -45.86 2.75
C ALA A 14 -9.89 -44.58 2.64
N LEU A 15 -9.18 -44.43 1.53
CA LEU A 15 -8.75 -43.12 1.06
C LEU A 15 -10.00 -42.44 0.47
N ALA A 16 -10.64 -41.59 1.26
CA ALA A 16 -11.65 -40.67 0.77
C ALA A 16 -11.02 -39.82 -0.34
N GLY A 17 -11.44 -40.09 -1.57
CA GLY A 17 -11.08 -39.28 -2.72
C GLY A 17 -11.81 -37.95 -2.69
N CYS A 18 -11.08 -36.88 -3.02
CA CYS A 18 -11.63 -35.75 -3.76
C CYS A 18 -10.57 -35.36 -4.81
N SER A 19 -10.74 -35.92 -6.01
CA SER A 19 -10.53 -35.31 -7.33
C SER A 19 -9.55 -34.14 -7.46
N ASN A 20 -8.47 -34.38 -8.20
CA ASN A 20 -7.61 -33.36 -8.85
C ASN A 20 -8.43 -32.50 -9.84
N PRO A 21 -8.01 -31.24 -10.08
CA PRO A 21 -7.11 -31.04 -11.21
C PRO A 21 -5.93 -30.13 -10.91
N MET A 22 -4.78 -30.57 -11.43
CA MET A 22 -3.57 -29.81 -11.77
C MET A 22 -3.87 -28.31 -12.01
N ARG A 23 -3.47 -27.45 -11.07
CA ARG A 23 -3.31 -26.01 -11.31
C ARG A 23 -1.83 -25.67 -11.22
N VAL A 24 -1.27 -25.45 -12.40
CA VAL A 24 -0.12 -24.62 -12.75
C VAL A 24 0.43 -23.82 -11.56
N LEU A 25 1.69 -24.11 -11.23
CA LEU A 25 2.54 -23.29 -10.37
C LEU A 25 2.66 -21.89 -10.95
N MET A 26 1.78 -20.99 -10.52
CA MET A 26 2.06 -19.57 -10.46
C MET A 26 2.16 -19.21 -8.98
N PRO A 27 3.27 -18.61 -8.49
CA PRO A 27 3.25 -17.97 -7.18
C PRO A 27 2.38 -16.72 -7.29
N ARG A 28 1.08 -16.90 -7.06
CA ARG A 28 0.17 -15.82 -6.69
C ARG A 28 0.55 -15.45 -5.25
N SER A 29 1.50 -14.55 -5.09
CA SER A 29 1.72 -13.79 -3.86
C SER A 29 0.53 -12.84 -3.65
N GLY A 30 -0.65 -13.44 -3.43
CA GLY A 30 -1.83 -12.79 -2.91
C GLY A 30 -1.72 -12.73 -1.40
N VAL A 31 -0.71 -12.04 -0.87
CA VAL A 31 -0.87 -11.42 0.44
C VAL A 31 -1.67 -10.15 0.17
N ALA A 32 -3.00 -10.31 0.12
CA ALA A 32 -3.88 -9.20 0.38
C ALA A 32 -3.62 -8.78 1.83
N HIS A 33 -2.57 -7.98 2.04
CA HIS A 33 -2.52 -7.08 3.17
C HIS A 33 -3.79 -6.26 3.00
N LYS A 34 -4.84 -6.60 3.75
CA LYS A 34 -5.94 -5.67 4.00
C LYS A 34 -5.25 -4.43 4.52
N ALA A 35 -5.01 -3.47 3.63
CA ALA A 35 -4.63 -2.13 3.98
C ALA A 35 -5.73 -1.71 4.94
N LYS A 36 -5.42 -1.73 6.23
CA LYS A 36 -6.29 -1.26 7.28
C LYS A 36 -6.45 0.21 6.90
N THR A 37 -7.51 0.53 6.17
CA THR A 37 -7.83 1.89 5.76
C THR A 37 -8.03 2.61 7.07
N SER A 38 -6.97 3.23 7.56
CA SER A 38 -6.99 3.91 8.82
C SER A 38 -7.87 5.12 8.55
N THR A 39 -9.11 5.05 9.02
CA THR A 39 -9.97 6.21 9.22
C THR A 39 -9.34 7.05 10.33
N THR A 40 -8.09 7.47 10.16
CA THR A 40 -7.43 8.43 11.04
C THR A 40 -8.04 9.77 10.70
N HIS A 41 -8.94 10.23 11.57
CA HIS A 41 -9.43 11.59 11.56
C HIS A 41 -8.24 12.55 11.50
N TYR A 42 -8.29 13.49 10.56
CA TYR A 42 -7.25 14.51 10.43
C TYR A 42 -7.14 15.30 11.74
N LYS A 43 -5.93 15.32 12.31
CA LYS A 43 -5.59 16.18 13.44
C LYS A 43 -4.81 17.37 12.91
N ALA A 44 -5.31 18.58 13.11
CA ALA A 44 -4.62 19.81 12.71
C ALA A 44 -3.31 20.01 13.49
N PRO A 45 -2.28 20.66 12.89
CA PRO A 45 -1.06 21.00 13.60
C PRO A 45 -1.30 21.99 14.74
N SER A 46 -0.55 21.84 15.82
CA SER A 46 -0.29 22.95 16.74
C SER A 46 0.67 23.95 16.09
N PRO A 47 0.75 25.21 16.55
CA PRO A 47 1.67 26.21 15.98
C PRO A 47 3.14 25.74 15.93
N GLU A 48 3.59 25.05 16.98
CA GLU A 48 4.95 24.47 17.04
C GLU A 48 5.16 23.39 15.97
N LYS A 49 4.19 22.47 15.82
CA LYS A 49 4.25 21.42 14.79
C LYS A 49 4.19 22.02 13.39
N GLU A 50 3.40 23.07 13.18
CA GLU A 50 3.32 23.75 11.89
C GLU A 50 4.67 24.35 11.49
N ALA A 51 5.39 24.99 12.40
CA ALA A 51 6.73 25.53 12.12
C ALA A 51 7.71 24.42 11.67
N ARG A 52 7.78 23.32 12.42
CA ARG A 52 8.63 22.16 12.10
C ARG A 52 8.23 21.49 10.79
N PHE A 53 6.93 21.35 10.56
CA PHE A 53 6.41 20.81 9.31
C PHE A 53 6.78 21.69 8.11
N ASN A 54 6.66 23.02 8.23
CA ASN A 54 7.03 23.94 7.17
C ASN A 54 8.52 23.86 6.82
N GLU A 55 9.39 23.68 7.82
CA GLU A 55 10.83 23.45 7.60
C GLU A 55 11.08 22.12 6.86
N ALA A 56 10.47 21.02 7.31
CA ALA A 56 10.59 19.72 6.66
C ALA A 56 10.07 19.76 5.21
N MET A 57 8.91 20.37 5.00
CA MET A 57 8.33 20.58 3.66
C MET A 57 9.27 21.39 2.75
N ARG A 58 9.94 22.41 3.28
CA ARG A 58 10.95 23.17 2.51
C ARG A 58 12.13 22.30 2.10
N LYS A 59 12.65 21.45 2.98
CA LYS A 59 13.73 20.51 2.66
C LYS A 59 13.33 19.53 1.55
N VAL A 60 12.13 18.96 1.64
CA VAL A 60 11.58 18.09 0.59
C VAL A 60 11.39 18.86 -0.72
N ALA A 61 10.84 20.07 -0.68
CA ALA A 61 10.68 20.88 -1.89
C ALA A 61 12.02 21.18 -2.57
N LEU A 62 13.06 21.51 -1.81
CA LEU A 62 14.41 21.70 -2.36
C LEU A 62 14.97 20.41 -2.97
N SER A 63 14.76 19.25 -2.35
CA SER A 63 15.23 17.98 -2.92
C SER A 63 14.51 17.62 -4.22
N THR A 64 13.25 18.04 -4.42
CA THR A 64 12.54 17.83 -5.68
C THR A 64 13.09 18.69 -6.83
N GLN A 65 13.65 19.87 -6.54
CA GLN A 65 14.23 20.74 -7.58
C GLN A 65 15.50 20.16 -8.21
N ASN A 66 16.22 19.34 -7.45
CA ASN A 66 17.47 18.72 -7.88
C ASN A 66 17.27 17.36 -8.56
N ASP A 67 16.04 16.86 -8.64
CA ASP A 67 15.72 15.57 -9.24
C ASP A 67 15.21 15.76 -10.67
N PRO A 68 15.94 15.30 -11.71
CA PRO A 68 15.55 15.46 -13.11
C PRO A 68 14.34 14.62 -13.51
N ARG A 69 13.96 13.62 -12.72
CA ARG A 69 12.81 12.76 -12.94
C ARG A 69 11.54 13.31 -12.30
N TYR A 70 11.68 14.27 -11.38
CA TYR A 70 10.54 14.80 -10.64
C TYR A 70 9.70 15.73 -11.52
N GLN A 71 8.45 15.33 -11.75
CA GLN A 71 7.48 16.15 -12.46
C GLN A 71 6.65 16.97 -11.48
N LYS A 72 6.59 18.28 -11.68
CA LYS A 72 5.85 19.17 -10.77
C LYS A 72 4.34 18.86 -10.80
N LEU A 73 3.76 18.59 -9.64
CA LEU A 73 2.31 18.48 -9.46
C LEU A 73 1.62 19.81 -9.75
N VAL A 74 0.53 19.78 -10.52
CA VAL A 74 -0.28 20.96 -10.87
C VAL A 74 -1.19 21.35 -9.70
N LEU A 75 -0.63 22.08 -8.74
CA LEU A 75 -1.33 22.62 -7.56
C LEU A 75 -1.67 24.11 -7.78
N ASP A 76 -2.43 24.41 -8.82
CA ASP A 76 -2.77 25.77 -9.26
C ASP A 76 -3.83 26.45 -8.37
N THR A 77 -4.79 25.70 -7.82
CA THR A 77 -5.85 26.26 -6.97
C THR A 77 -5.52 26.25 -5.47
N PRO A 78 -6.08 27.18 -4.67
CA PRO A 78 -5.94 27.15 -3.21
C PRO A 78 -6.40 25.84 -2.57
N GLU A 79 -7.46 25.22 -3.10
CA GLU A 79 -8.02 23.98 -2.60
C GLU A 79 -7.06 22.81 -2.84
N LYS A 80 -6.44 22.74 -4.03
CA LYS A 80 -5.43 21.73 -4.34
C LYS A 80 -4.20 21.88 -3.46
N LYS A 81 -3.71 23.11 -3.28
CA LYS A 81 -2.59 23.41 -2.37
C LYS A 81 -2.90 23.02 -0.93
N LYS A 82 -4.09 23.36 -0.43
CA LYS A 82 -4.54 23.02 0.92
C LYS A 82 -4.68 21.51 1.11
N TRP A 83 -5.31 20.83 0.15
CA TRP A 83 -5.43 19.36 0.16
C TRP A 83 -4.07 18.69 0.21
N PHE A 84 -3.13 19.12 -0.63
CA PHE A 84 -1.81 18.51 -0.70
C PHE A 84 -0.99 18.80 0.56
N LYS A 85 -1.02 20.05 1.08
CA LYS A 85 -0.37 20.42 2.36
C LYS A 85 -0.92 19.55 3.50
N ASN A 86 -2.24 19.36 3.58
CA ASN A 86 -2.85 18.51 4.60
C ASN A 86 -2.43 17.04 4.45
N LEU A 87 -2.36 16.53 3.23
CA LEU A 87 -1.94 15.16 2.97
C LEU A 87 -0.47 14.92 3.37
N MET A 88 0.42 15.87 3.02
CA MET A 88 1.82 15.84 3.45
C MET A 88 1.96 15.95 4.97
N TYR A 89 1.19 16.82 5.61
CA TYR A 89 1.20 16.95 7.07
C TYR A 89 0.79 15.65 7.74
N ARG A 90 -0.28 15.00 7.26
CA ARG A 90 -0.72 13.69 7.78
C ARG A 90 0.36 12.63 7.65
N LEU A 91 1.12 12.63 6.56
CA LEU A 91 2.25 11.71 6.38
C LEU A 91 3.38 12.03 7.37
N TRP A 92 3.80 13.30 7.45
CA TRP A 92 4.88 13.75 8.32
C TRP A 92 4.59 13.51 9.81
N ASP A 93 3.36 13.80 10.23
CA ASP A 93 2.86 13.57 11.60
C ASP A 93 2.47 12.10 11.85
N ARG A 94 2.73 11.20 10.89
CA ARG A 94 2.46 9.75 10.95
C ARG A 94 1.00 9.39 11.20
N GLN A 95 0.06 10.27 10.82
CA GLN A 95 -1.38 10.01 10.86
C GLN A 95 -1.84 9.06 9.74
N ILE A 96 -1.08 9.02 8.64
CA ILE A 96 -1.25 8.05 7.57
C ILE A 96 0.08 7.41 7.24
N THR A 97 0.01 6.20 6.70
CA THR A 97 1.16 5.49 6.18
C THR A 97 1.60 6.08 4.84
N ARG A 98 2.82 5.75 4.42
CA ARG A 98 3.34 6.02 3.07
C ARG A 98 2.41 5.47 1.98
N ALA A 99 1.92 4.23 2.15
CA ALA A 99 1.04 3.60 1.18
C ALA A 99 -0.28 4.36 1.06
N GLU A 100 -0.86 4.81 2.18
CA GLU A 100 -2.06 5.64 2.18
C GLU A 100 -1.80 7.01 1.53
N PHE A 101 -0.67 7.66 1.83
CA PHE A 101 -0.28 8.92 1.17
C PHE A 101 -0.21 8.77 -0.35
N ILE A 102 0.48 7.73 -0.83
CA ILE A 102 0.62 7.44 -2.26
C ILE A 102 -0.76 7.15 -2.86
N ASN A 103 -1.55 6.27 -2.26
CA ASN A 103 -2.87 5.90 -2.76
C ASN A 103 -3.82 7.11 -2.82
N GLU A 104 -3.86 7.95 -1.79
CA GLU A 104 -4.67 9.17 -1.78
C GLU A 104 -4.19 10.19 -2.83
N GLY A 105 -2.87 10.27 -3.05
CA GLY A 105 -2.29 11.09 -4.11
C GLY A 105 -2.72 10.64 -5.50
N LEU A 106 -2.58 9.34 -5.78
CA LEU A 106 -2.88 8.74 -7.07
C LEU A 106 -4.36 8.74 -7.43
N LYS A 107 -5.25 8.81 -6.44
CA LYS A 107 -6.69 9.05 -6.71
C LYS A 107 -6.94 10.37 -7.45
N LYS A 108 -6.10 11.39 -7.22
CA LYS A 108 -6.23 12.71 -7.87
C LYS A 108 -5.27 12.92 -9.03
N TYR A 109 -4.11 12.25 -8.98
CA TYR A 109 -2.99 12.44 -9.90
C TYR A 109 -2.43 11.06 -10.28
N PRO A 110 -3.14 10.29 -11.11
CA PRO A 110 -2.87 8.86 -11.33
C PRO A 110 -1.50 8.57 -11.94
N ASP A 111 -0.97 9.48 -12.74
CA ASP A 111 0.30 9.29 -13.45
C ASP A 111 1.53 9.75 -12.64
N HIS A 112 1.33 10.23 -11.40
CA HIS A 112 2.37 10.83 -10.57
C HIS A 112 2.94 9.88 -9.49
N GLY A 113 2.99 8.58 -9.79
CA GLY A 113 3.49 7.54 -8.88
C GLY A 113 4.89 7.81 -8.33
N TYR A 114 5.77 8.29 -9.21
CA TYR A 114 7.13 8.63 -8.83
C TYR A 114 7.17 9.77 -7.82
N GLU A 115 6.45 10.87 -8.09
CA GLU A 115 6.45 12.07 -7.27
C GLU A 115 5.94 11.79 -5.86
N PHE A 116 4.81 11.08 -5.72
CA PHE A 116 4.28 10.74 -4.39
C PHE A 116 5.22 9.81 -3.63
N SER A 117 5.85 8.84 -4.31
CA SER A 117 6.85 7.98 -3.67
C SER A 117 8.08 8.78 -3.22
N TYR A 118 8.59 9.67 -4.08
CA TYR A 118 9.73 10.53 -3.81
C TYR A 118 9.49 11.44 -2.60
N ILE A 119 8.37 12.18 -2.62
CA ILE A 119 7.97 13.07 -1.51
C ILE A 119 7.84 12.28 -0.21
N ALA A 120 7.22 11.10 -0.27
CA ALA A 120 7.06 10.29 0.92
C ALA A 120 8.41 9.80 1.48
N ASN A 121 9.40 9.51 0.61
CA ASN A 121 10.75 9.12 1.02
C ASN A 121 11.49 10.32 1.63
N GLY A 122 11.26 11.54 1.10
CA GLY A 122 11.87 12.77 1.61
C GLY A 122 11.58 13.02 3.10
N PHE A 123 10.41 12.62 3.59
CA PHE A 123 10.03 12.76 5.00
C PHE A 123 10.61 11.69 5.94
N GLN A 124 11.29 10.66 5.45
CA GLN A 124 11.95 9.67 6.32
C GLN A 124 13.32 10.14 6.83
N ASN A 125 13.95 11.07 6.12
CA ASN A 125 15.31 11.53 6.40
C ASN A 125 15.35 12.93 7.05
N SER A 126 14.19 13.44 7.48
CA SER A 126 14.00 14.84 7.94
C SER A 126 13.64 14.97 9.41
#